data_AF-A0A563CGI5-F1
#
_entry.id   AF-A0A563CGI5-F1
#
_cell.length_a   1.000
_cell.length_b   1.000
_cell.length_c   1.000
_cell.angle_alpha   90.00
_cell.angle_beta   90.00
_cell.angle_gamma   90.00
#
_symmetry.space_group_name_H-M   'P 1'
#
loop_
_entity.id
_entity.type
_entity.pdbx_description
1 polymer ?
#
loop_
_entity_poly.entity_id
_entity_poly.type
_entity_poly.pdbx_seq_one_letter_code
_entity_poly.pdbx_strand_id
1 'polypeptide(L)'
;MNPQTISLTELQKHLNQTCKEKGWDKNSVTEVFLLFTEEVGELAKAIRKETGFKGEKKPDNHDNLREEFADVLNYLMELANRFDVNLAEVYFEKHKINQTRQWK
;
A
#
# COMPACT_ATOMS: atom_id res chain seq x y z
N MET A 1 -1.53 -10.74 15.78
CA MET A 1 -2.01 -9.33 15.78
C MET A 1 -3.51 -9.33 15.60
N ASN A 2 -4.21 -8.40 16.23
CA ASN A 2 -5.67 -8.27 16.14
C ASN A 2 -6.01 -7.19 15.07
N PRO A 3 -6.66 -7.54 13.94
CA PRO A 3 -6.98 -6.60 12.86
C PRO A 3 -7.84 -5.41 13.31
N GLN A 4 -8.63 -5.56 14.38
CA GLN A 4 -9.54 -4.53 14.87
C GLN A 4 -8.85 -3.44 15.70
N THR A 5 -7.64 -3.70 16.20
CA THR A 5 -6.97 -2.80 17.15
C THR A 5 -5.54 -2.43 16.76
N ILE A 6 -4.98 -3.07 15.72
CA ILE A 6 -3.62 -2.79 15.27
C ILE A 6 -3.54 -1.40 14.62
N SER A 7 -2.56 -0.62 15.03
CA SER A 7 -2.24 0.66 14.37
C SER A 7 -1.45 0.43 13.09
N LEU A 8 -1.54 1.37 12.15
CA LEU A 8 -0.71 1.34 10.92
C LEU A 8 0.79 1.33 11.26
N THR A 9 1.21 2.06 12.31
CA THR A 9 2.59 2.03 12.80
C THR A 9 3.02 0.63 13.25
N GLU A 10 2.18 -0.11 13.96
CA GLU A 10 2.48 -1.47 14.38
C GLU A 10 2.53 -2.43 13.20
N LEU A 11 1.62 -2.27 12.23
CA LEU A 11 1.62 -3.05 11.00
C LEU A 11 2.90 -2.81 10.17
N GLN A 12 3.31 -1.54 10.00
CA GLN A 12 4.57 -1.18 9.34
C GLN A 12 5.78 -1.82 10.02
N LYS A 13 5.84 -1.79 11.35
CA LYS A 13 6.92 -2.43 12.14
C LYS A 13 6.91 -3.95 11.98
N HIS A 14 5.73 -4.57 12.01
CA HIS A 14 5.59 -6.00 11.80
C HIS A 14 6.06 -6.42 10.41
N LEU A 15 5.71 -5.67 9.36
CA LEU A 15 6.18 -5.93 8.01
C LEU A 15 7.71 -5.84 7.95
N ASN A 16 8.30 -4.76 8.49
CA ASN A 16 9.75 -4.57 8.50
C ASN A 16 10.48 -5.75 9.15
N GLN A 17 9.99 -6.20 10.31
CA GLN A 17 10.54 -7.34 11.02
C GLN A 17 10.42 -8.63 10.20
N THR A 18 9.26 -8.85 9.59
CA THR A 18 9.00 -10.02 8.73
C THR A 18 9.94 -10.04 7.52
N CYS A 19 10.15 -8.90 6.85
CA CYS A 19 11.06 -8.81 5.71
C CYS A 19 12.50 -9.16 6.10
N LYS A 20 12.97 -8.71 7.26
CA LYS A 20 14.30 -9.04 7.80
C LYS A 20 14.43 -10.52 8.15
N GLU A 21 13.44 -11.09 8.84
CA GLU A 21 13.43 -12.51 9.23
C GLU A 21 13.45 -13.44 8.01
N LYS A 22 12.74 -13.08 6.94
CA LYS A 22 12.68 -13.85 5.71
C LYS A 22 13.79 -13.50 4.71
N GLY A 23 14.61 -12.50 5.00
CA GLY A 23 15.67 -12.01 4.10
C GLY A 23 15.15 -11.42 2.79
N TRP A 24 13.96 -10.81 2.82
CA TRP A 24 13.31 -10.12 1.70
C TRP A 24 13.78 -8.65 1.56
N ASP A 25 14.52 -8.15 2.53
CA ASP A 25 15.09 -6.81 2.56
C ASP A 25 16.35 -6.63 1.67
N LYS A 26 16.69 -7.65 0.87
CA LYS A 26 17.90 -7.66 0.01
C LYS A 26 17.79 -6.83 -1.25
N ASN A 27 16.58 -6.60 -1.76
CA ASN A 27 16.37 -5.74 -2.92
C ASN A 27 16.80 -4.31 -2.59
N SER A 28 17.33 -3.58 -3.56
CA SER A 28 17.56 -2.14 -3.47
C SER A 28 16.25 -1.36 -3.39
N VAL A 29 16.29 -0.13 -2.88
CA VAL A 29 15.11 0.76 -2.85
C VAL A 29 14.51 0.96 -4.25
N THR A 30 15.36 1.06 -5.28
CA THR A 30 14.92 1.20 -6.67
C THR A 30 14.16 -0.03 -7.16
N GLU A 31 14.63 -1.23 -6.85
CA GLU A 31 13.93 -2.47 -7.19
C GLU A 31 12.58 -2.57 -6.46
N VAL A 32 12.53 -2.22 -5.18
CA VAL A 32 11.27 -2.17 -4.41
C VAL A 32 10.30 -1.14 -5.01
N PHE A 33 10.78 0.01 -5.48
CA PHE A 33 9.93 1.00 -6.14
C PHE A 33 9.40 0.51 -7.51
N LEU A 34 10.19 -0.28 -8.24
CA LEU A 34 9.74 -0.91 -9.48
C LEU A 34 8.60 -1.91 -9.19
N LEU A 35 8.79 -2.80 -8.20
CA LEU A 35 7.76 -3.74 -7.76
C LEU A 35 6.50 -3.02 -7.28
N PHE A 36 6.65 -1.96 -6.47
CA PHE A 36 5.53 -1.11 -6.08
C PHE A 36 4.72 -0.59 -7.27
N THR A 37 5.41 -0.16 -8.33
CA THR A 37 4.76 0.37 -9.54
C THR A 37 4.02 -0.73 -10.32
N GLU A 38 4.56 -1.95 -10.32
CA GLU A 38 3.92 -3.12 -10.90
C GLU A 38 2.59 -3.43 -10.19
N GLU A 39 2.58 -3.49 -8.85
CA GLU A 39 1.36 -3.74 -8.07
C GLU A 39 0.32 -2.63 -8.22
N VAL A 40 0.74 -1.36 -8.37
CA VAL A 40 -0.19 -0.27 -8.70
C VAL A 40 -0.84 -0.50 -10.06
N GLY A 41 -0.11 -1.05 -11.02
CA GLY A 41 -0.64 -1.45 -12.33
C GLY A 41 -1.62 -2.62 -12.25
N GLU A 42 -1.32 -3.61 -11.42
CA GLU A 42 -2.19 -4.77 -11.16
C GLU A 42 -3.49 -4.31 -10.47
N LEU A 43 -3.39 -3.46 -9.45
CA LEU A 43 -4.54 -2.82 -8.81
C LEU A 43 -5.40 -2.03 -9.81
N ALA A 44 -4.77 -1.25 -10.70
CA ALA A 44 -5.50 -0.52 -11.73
C ALA A 44 -6.26 -1.46 -12.67
N LYS A 45 -5.66 -2.59 -13.04
CA LYS A 45 -6.30 -3.64 -13.86
C LYS A 45 -7.45 -4.32 -13.12
N ALA A 46 -7.30 -4.60 -11.82
CA ALA A 46 -8.37 -5.15 -10.99
C ALA A 46 -9.56 -4.19 -10.90
N ILE A 47 -9.32 -2.91 -10.57
CA ILE A 47 -10.36 -1.86 -10.52
C ILE A 47 -11.06 -1.73 -11.87
N ARG A 48 -10.33 -1.81 -12.99
CA ARG A 48 -10.91 -1.72 -14.33
C ARG A 48 -11.94 -2.83 -14.60
N LYS A 49 -11.62 -4.06 -14.21
CA LYS A 49 -12.53 -5.21 -14.30
C LYS A 49 -13.74 -5.04 -13.38
N GLU A 50 -13.52 -4.61 -12.14
CA GLU A 50 -14.56 -4.42 -11.13
C GLU A 50 -15.60 -3.36 -11.52
N THR A 51 -15.12 -2.28 -12.14
CA THR A 51 -15.98 -1.22 -12.66
C THR A 51 -16.69 -1.62 -13.96
N GLY A 52 -16.30 -2.72 -14.61
CA GLY A 52 -16.80 -3.11 -15.93
C GLY A 52 -16.42 -2.09 -17.00
N PHE A 53 -15.28 -1.42 -16.83
CA PHE A 53 -14.84 -0.35 -17.73
C PHE A 53 -14.71 -0.89 -19.16
N LYS A 54 -15.26 -0.16 -20.13
CA LYS A 54 -15.34 -0.58 -21.55
C LYS A 54 -16.02 -1.94 -21.78
N GLY A 55 -16.95 -2.33 -20.91
CA GLY A 55 -17.69 -3.58 -21.06
C GLY A 55 -16.89 -4.83 -20.67
N GLU A 56 -15.80 -4.67 -19.90
CA GLU A 56 -15.12 -5.81 -19.29
C GLU A 56 -16.09 -6.62 -18.41
N LYS A 57 -15.99 -7.95 -18.48
CA LYS A 57 -16.77 -8.83 -17.60
C LYS A 57 -16.32 -8.58 -16.16
N LYS A 58 -17.27 -8.21 -15.31
CA LYS A 58 -17.02 -8.09 -13.88
C LYS A 58 -16.66 -9.45 -13.29
N PRO A 59 -15.68 -9.51 -12.38
CA PRO A 59 -15.33 -10.76 -11.73
C PRO A 59 -16.49 -11.25 -10.86
N ASP A 60 -16.55 -12.56 -10.64
CA ASP A 60 -17.61 -13.18 -9.83
C ASP A 60 -17.39 -12.92 -8.31
N ASN A 61 -16.16 -12.53 -7.93
CA ASN A 61 -15.79 -12.11 -6.57
C ASN A 61 -14.72 -11.00 -6.59
N HIS A 62 -14.42 -10.46 -5.42
CA HIS A 62 -13.45 -9.35 -5.24
C HIS A 62 -12.07 -9.81 -4.78
N ASP A 63 -11.74 -11.10 -4.86
CA ASP A 63 -10.52 -11.63 -4.22
C ASP A 63 -9.26 -11.03 -4.84
N ASN A 64 -9.18 -10.98 -6.17
CA ASN A 64 -8.07 -10.32 -6.86
C ASN A 64 -7.95 -8.86 -6.44
N LEU A 65 -9.06 -8.10 -6.38
CA LEU A 65 -9.01 -6.70 -5.97
C LEU A 65 -8.45 -6.52 -4.55
N ARG A 66 -8.86 -7.40 -3.63
CA ARG A 66 -8.41 -7.37 -2.23
C ARG A 66 -6.93 -7.70 -2.10
N GLU A 67 -6.42 -8.64 -2.89
CA GLU A 67 -5.01 -8.99 -2.97
C GLU A 67 -4.19 -7.78 -3.47
N GLU A 68 -4.58 -7.16 -4.59
CA GLU A 68 -3.83 -6.01 -5.12
C GLU A 68 -3.78 -4.82 -4.15
N PHE A 69 -4.85 -4.57 -3.39
CA PHE A 69 -4.83 -3.54 -2.35
C PHE A 69 -3.83 -3.87 -1.23
N ALA A 70 -3.69 -5.15 -0.87
CA ALA A 70 -2.74 -5.59 0.13
C ALA A 70 -1.30 -5.43 -0.39
N ASP A 71 -1.03 -5.79 -1.65
CA ASP A 71 0.30 -5.71 -2.23
C ASP A 71 0.77 -4.26 -2.41
N VAL A 72 -0.10 -3.37 -2.90
CA VAL A 72 0.17 -1.92 -2.94
C VAL A 72 0.46 -1.36 -1.55
N LEU A 73 -0.30 -1.77 -0.53
CA LEU A 73 -0.05 -1.33 0.85
C LEU A 73 1.28 -1.87 1.38
N ASN A 74 1.62 -3.14 1.12
CA ASN A 74 2.85 -3.78 1.58
C ASN A 74 4.08 -3.05 1.03
N TYR A 75 4.14 -2.81 -0.28
CA TYR A 75 5.29 -2.12 -0.86
C TYR A 75 5.38 -0.65 -0.45
N LEU A 76 4.24 0.04 -0.28
CA LEU A 76 4.25 1.40 0.25
C LEU A 76 4.81 1.43 1.69
N MET A 77 4.42 0.48 2.54
CA MET A 77 4.94 0.34 3.89
C MET A 77 6.43 -0.02 3.89
N GLU A 78 6.89 -0.91 3.00
CA GLU A 78 8.30 -1.25 2.87
C GLU A 78 9.14 -0.03 2.44
N LEU A 79 8.71 0.70 1.42
CA LEU A 79 9.37 1.93 0.99
C LEU A 79 9.44 2.95 2.14
N ALA A 80 8.33 3.18 2.84
CA ALA A 80 8.29 4.08 3.99
C ALA A 80 9.28 3.64 5.07
N ASN A 81 9.35 2.34 5.38
CA ASN A 81 10.33 1.80 6.33
C ASN A 81 11.78 2.03 5.89
N ARG A 82 12.10 1.91 4.59
CA ARG A 82 13.46 2.12 4.05
C ARG A 82 13.90 3.59 4.06
N PHE A 83 12.96 4.52 4.21
CA PHE A 83 13.21 5.96 4.35
C PHE A 83 12.96 6.49 5.76
N ASP A 84 12.76 5.60 6.74
CA ASP A 84 12.44 5.95 8.13
C ASP A 84 11.18 6.85 8.26
N VAL A 85 10.17 6.61 7.43
CA VAL A 85 8.90 7.35 7.41
C VAL A 85 7.79 6.55 8.12
N ASN A 86 7.19 7.16 9.15
CA ASN A 86 5.96 6.66 9.76
C ASN A 86 4.73 7.15 8.97
N LEU A 87 4.00 6.24 8.32
CA LEU A 87 2.87 6.59 7.46
C LEU A 87 1.69 7.18 8.23
N ALA A 88 1.44 6.70 9.45
CA ALA A 88 0.35 7.21 10.28
C ALA A 88 0.62 8.66 10.71
N GLU A 89 1.86 8.95 11.11
CA GLU A 89 2.31 10.29 11.50
C GLU A 89 2.18 11.28 10.35
N VAL A 90 2.80 10.98 9.20
CA VAL A 90 2.78 11.89 8.03
C VAL A 90 1.38 12.09 7.47
N TYR A 91 0.48 11.10 7.61
CA TYR A 91 -0.93 11.27 7.26
C TYR A 91 -1.58 12.40 8.09
N PHE A 92 -1.44 12.37 9.42
CA PHE A 92 -2.02 13.39 10.29
C PHE A 92 -1.37 14.77 10.11
N GLU A 93 -0.05 14.82 9.93
CA GLU A 93 0.66 16.06 9.62
C GLU A 93 0.14 16.70 8.33
N LYS A 94 0.03 15.90 7.26
CA LYS A 94 -0.47 16.37 5.97
C LYS A 94 -1.93 16.81 6.06
N HIS A 95 -2.74 16.09 6.82
CA HIS A 95 -4.16 16.42 7.01
C HIS A 95 -4.33 17.77 7.71
N LYS A 96 -3.54 18.07 8.77
CA LYS A 96 -3.53 19.39 9.42
C LYS A 96 -3.19 20.51 8.45
N ILE A 97 -2.21 20.31 7.58
CA ILE A 97 -1.85 21.28 6.53
C ILE A 97 -3.00 21.44 5.52
N ASN A 98 -3.68 20.37 5.14
CA ASN A 98 -4.78 20.44 4.17
C ASN A 98 -6.01 21.17 4.72
N GLN A 99 -6.24 21.13 6.04
CA GLN A 99 -7.33 21.88 6.69
C GLN A 99 -7.15 23.40 6.63
N THR A 100 -5.92 23.88 6.51
CA THR A 100 -5.63 25.32 6.41
C THR A 100 -5.60 25.83 4.97
N ARG A 101 -5.73 24.94 3.98
CA ARG A 101 -5.74 25.30 2.56
C ARG A 101 -7.13 25.72 2.12
N GLN A 102 -7.21 26.84 1.41
CA GLN A 102 -8.37 27.14 0.57
C GLN A 102 -8.15 26.56 -0.81
N TRP A 103 -9.03 25.63 -1.20
CA TRP A 103 -9.05 25.03 -2.52
C TRP A 103 -9.85 25.96 -3.44
N LYS A 104 -9.28 26.33 -4.59
CA LYS A 104 -9.96 27.10 -5.64
C LYS A 104 -10.48 26.18 -6.71
#